data_AF-A0AA39GPD9-F1
#
_entry.id   AF-A0AA39GPD9-F1
#
_cell.length_a   1.000
_cell.length_b   1.000
_cell.length_c   1.000
_cell.angle_alpha   90.00
_cell.angle_beta   90.00
_cell.angle_gamma   90.00
#
_symmetry.space_group_name_H-M   'P 1'
#
loop_
_entity.id
_entity.type
_entity.pdbx_description
1 polymer ?
#
loop_
_entity_poly.entity_id
_entity_poly.type
_entity_poly.pdbx_seq_one_letter_code
_entity_poly.pdbx_strand_id
1 'polypeptide(L)'
;MSSSTPQQPPGPPYASHFASLGGRPSVVPDVPVAAVLLLFYIVGAALNMYFLRTNLKRGHKFIISGAIFGFCMTRITALVMRIVWSNYPTNVSIAIATSVFTNAGVIIFFVVNIILAQRILRAHHPEFGWRKELKVPFIFIYFSFFACLALLIPSIVYSSFTLDQDTLSKLREIRLFASTYLAVLTFVPIPIVLGAILIPHNKPIDDFGKKGSMRTRVALVLFTATLLCIGATYRACVGYTRRPLTNPGWFNHKAAFYCFNFAIEIIVLYAYTLSRFDLRFHIPNGSSAPGHYSQGGPAGKDDVTKEAETADMERRGSTEAERERNWETQLDNELPPRGYEMAETR
;
A
#
# COMPACT_ATOMS: atom_id res chain seq x y z
N MET A 1 15.00 28.03 -54.60
CA MET A 1 13.98 27.24 -53.89
C MET A 1 14.70 26.12 -53.16
N SER A 2 15.05 26.35 -51.91
CA SER A 2 15.79 25.39 -51.08
C SER A 2 14.82 24.30 -50.64
N SER A 3 14.92 23.13 -51.24
CA SER A 3 14.19 21.92 -50.84
C SER A 3 14.61 21.55 -49.41
N SER A 4 13.78 21.90 -48.42
CA SER A 4 13.91 21.41 -47.05
C SER A 4 13.62 19.91 -47.06
N THR A 5 14.67 19.10 -47.07
CA THR A 5 14.58 17.66 -46.85
C THR A 5 13.82 17.42 -45.53
N PRO A 6 12.77 16.58 -45.49
CA PRO A 6 12.11 16.25 -44.23
C PRO A 6 13.15 15.60 -43.33
N GLN A 7 13.53 16.30 -42.26
CA GLN A 7 14.50 15.83 -41.28
C GLN A 7 13.93 14.56 -40.66
N GLN A 8 14.57 13.40 -40.88
CA GLN A 8 14.14 12.14 -40.29
C GLN A 8 14.04 12.33 -38.77
N PRO A 9 12.95 11.87 -38.13
CA PRO A 9 12.81 12.00 -36.69
C PRO A 9 13.98 11.30 -36.00
N PRO A 10 14.54 11.88 -34.93
CA PRO A 10 15.60 11.24 -34.16
C PRO A 10 15.16 9.84 -33.72
N GLY A 11 16.09 8.88 -33.69
CA GLY A 11 15.79 7.48 -33.38
C GLY A 11 15.04 7.30 -32.04
N PRO A 12 14.31 6.18 -31.88
CA PRO A 12 13.52 5.93 -30.68
C PRO A 12 14.39 5.89 -29.41
N PRO A 13 13.86 6.24 -28.23
CA PRO A 13 12.46 6.55 -27.94
C PRO A 13 12.02 7.97 -28.33
N TYR A 14 10.83 8.08 -28.93
CA TYR A 14 10.22 9.32 -29.41
C TYR A 14 9.45 10.04 -28.30
N ALA A 15 9.49 11.37 -28.30
CA ALA A 15 8.70 12.19 -27.39
C ALA A 15 7.21 12.21 -27.78
N SER A 16 6.31 12.20 -26.79
CA SER A 16 4.87 12.35 -27.03
C SER A 16 4.54 13.72 -27.61
N HIS A 17 3.68 13.76 -28.64
CA HIS A 17 3.12 14.99 -29.22
C HIS A 17 1.88 15.53 -28.47
N PHE A 18 1.39 14.79 -27.48
CA PHE A 18 0.24 15.18 -26.66
C PHE A 18 0.69 15.66 -25.28
N ALA A 19 -0.04 16.63 -24.73
CA ALA A 19 0.12 17.06 -23.35
C ALA A 19 -0.17 15.88 -22.42
N SER A 20 0.83 15.47 -21.64
CA SER A 20 0.67 14.47 -20.59
C SER A 20 0.23 15.12 -19.28
N LEU A 21 -0.38 14.32 -18.40
CA LEU A 21 -0.72 14.76 -17.06
C LEU A 21 0.55 15.20 -16.30
N GLY A 22 0.57 16.44 -15.82
CA GLY A 22 1.72 17.05 -15.17
C GLY A 22 2.76 17.63 -16.13
N GLY A 23 2.58 17.45 -17.43
CA GLY A 23 3.44 17.99 -18.48
C GLY A 23 4.93 17.70 -18.29
N ARG A 24 5.75 18.53 -18.94
CA ARG A 24 7.21 18.50 -18.83
C ARG A 24 7.64 19.14 -17.50
N PRO A 25 8.38 18.42 -16.64
CA PRO A 25 8.83 18.98 -15.37
C PRO A 25 9.88 20.08 -15.59
N SER A 26 9.95 21.01 -14.65
CA SER A 26 10.95 22.09 -14.57
C SER A 26 11.47 22.19 -13.15
N VAL A 27 12.73 22.61 -12.99
CA VAL A 27 13.41 22.66 -11.67
C VAL A 27 12.52 23.35 -10.63
N VAL A 28 11.98 24.52 -10.96
CA VAL A 28 10.90 25.17 -10.20
C VAL A 28 9.62 25.07 -11.03
N PRO A 29 8.50 24.56 -10.50
CA PRO A 29 8.25 24.17 -9.10
C PRO A 29 8.41 22.68 -8.81
N ASP A 30 8.81 21.82 -9.75
CA ASP A 30 8.73 20.36 -9.56
C ASP A 30 9.69 19.84 -8.48
N VAL A 31 10.93 20.37 -8.38
CA VAL A 31 11.91 19.86 -7.41
C VAL A 31 11.49 20.14 -5.96
N PRO A 32 11.11 21.38 -5.57
CA PRO A 32 10.64 21.64 -4.21
C PRO A 32 9.40 20.82 -3.82
N VAL A 33 8.41 20.75 -4.72
CA VAL A 33 7.17 20.00 -4.46
C VAL A 33 7.46 18.51 -4.33
N ALA A 34 8.25 17.94 -5.26
CA ALA A 34 8.61 16.53 -5.21
C ALA A 34 9.43 16.20 -3.96
N ALA A 35 10.35 17.07 -3.52
CA ALA A 35 11.14 16.87 -2.31
C ALA A 35 10.27 16.79 -1.03
N VAL A 36 9.27 17.66 -0.90
CA VAL A 36 8.32 17.61 0.22
C VAL A 36 7.51 16.32 0.20
N LEU A 37 6.96 15.94 -0.97
CA LEU A 37 6.22 14.70 -1.12
C LEU A 37 7.11 13.47 -0.85
N LEU A 38 8.37 13.51 -1.29
CA LEU A 38 9.36 12.46 -1.07
C LEU A 38 9.57 12.21 0.42
N LEU A 39 9.71 13.28 1.21
CA LEU A 39 9.83 13.19 2.67
C LEU A 39 8.62 12.47 3.29
N PHE A 40 7.39 12.81 2.88
CA PHE A 40 6.18 12.15 3.37
C PHE A 40 6.17 10.64 3.06
N TYR A 41 6.61 10.23 1.87
CA TYR A 41 6.68 8.80 1.53
C TYR A 41 7.84 8.08 2.23
N ILE A 42 8.98 8.73 2.47
CA ILE A 42 10.09 8.15 3.25
C ILE A 42 9.64 7.89 4.69
N VAL A 43 9.00 8.87 5.32
CA VAL A 43 8.45 8.72 6.68
C VAL A 43 7.37 7.63 6.69
N GLY A 44 6.47 7.61 5.72
CA GLY A 44 5.46 6.57 5.58
C GLY A 44 6.06 5.17 5.40
N ALA A 45 7.12 5.02 4.60
CA ALA A 45 7.85 3.77 4.42
C ALA A 45 8.47 3.31 5.75
N ALA A 46 9.16 4.20 6.45
CA ALA A 46 9.78 3.92 7.73
C ALA A 46 8.76 3.46 8.79
N LEU A 47 7.62 4.15 8.90
CA LEU A 47 6.55 3.80 9.84
C LEU A 47 5.92 2.44 9.53
N ASN A 48 5.59 2.16 8.27
CA ASN A 48 4.99 0.87 7.91
C ASN A 48 5.99 -0.29 8.04
N MET A 49 7.26 -0.07 7.74
CA MET A 49 8.33 -1.05 7.99
C MET A 49 8.51 -1.30 9.48
N TYR A 50 8.52 -0.24 10.30
CA TYR A 50 8.58 -0.34 11.75
C TYR A 50 7.42 -1.15 12.32
N PHE A 51 6.19 -0.88 11.88
CA PHE A 51 5.01 -1.65 12.31
C PHE A 51 5.07 -3.10 11.84
N LEU A 52 5.48 -3.36 10.59
CA LEU A 52 5.63 -4.73 10.09
C LEU A 52 6.62 -5.54 10.94
N ARG A 53 7.81 -4.99 11.21
CA ARG A 53 8.83 -5.65 12.02
C ARG A 53 8.37 -5.87 13.46
N THR A 54 7.77 -4.84 14.07
CA THR A 54 7.30 -4.93 15.46
C THR A 54 6.17 -5.93 15.61
N ASN A 55 5.24 -5.98 14.65
CA ASN A 55 4.14 -6.94 14.67
C ASN A 55 4.65 -8.37 14.42
N LEU A 56 5.59 -8.56 13.49
CA LEU A 56 6.18 -9.88 13.22
C LEU A 56 6.93 -10.43 14.44
N LYS A 57 7.66 -9.57 15.17
CA LYS A 57 8.31 -9.94 16.45
C LYS A 57 7.33 -10.37 17.54
N ARG A 58 6.06 -9.98 17.44
CA ARG A 58 4.99 -10.29 18.40
C ARG A 58 4.02 -11.38 17.87
N GLY A 59 4.44 -12.18 16.89
CA GLY A 59 3.58 -13.20 16.27
C GLY A 59 2.45 -12.65 15.37
N HIS A 60 2.30 -11.33 15.25
CA HIS A 60 1.24 -10.67 14.48
C HIS A 60 1.62 -10.50 13.00
N LYS A 61 1.22 -11.47 12.18
CA LYS A 61 1.47 -11.45 10.73
C LYS A 61 0.46 -10.55 10.01
N PHE A 62 0.84 -9.31 9.75
CA PHE A 62 0.02 -8.37 8.98
C PHE A 62 0.71 -7.92 7.68
N ILE A 63 0.59 -8.77 6.65
CA ILE A 63 1.29 -8.63 5.34
C ILE A 63 0.94 -7.32 4.64
N ILE A 64 -0.24 -6.75 4.90
CA ILE A 64 -0.68 -5.51 4.25
C ILE A 64 0.23 -4.32 4.61
N SER A 65 0.82 -4.26 5.81
CA SER A 65 1.83 -3.24 6.13
C SER A 65 3.06 -3.33 5.22
N GLY A 66 3.46 -4.53 4.82
CA GLY A 66 4.53 -4.75 3.84
C GLY A 66 4.16 -4.27 2.44
N ALA A 67 2.91 -4.49 2.01
CA ALA A 67 2.41 -3.96 0.75
C ALA A 67 2.44 -2.41 0.72
N ILE A 68 2.01 -1.76 1.80
CA ILE A 68 2.06 -0.28 1.92
C ILE A 68 3.51 0.23 1.94
N PHE A 69 4.44 -0.51 2.55
CA PHE A 69 5.87 -0.19 2.44
C PHE A 69 6.34 -0.25 0.98
N GLY A 70 6.04 -1.32 0.24
CA GLY A 70 6.39 -1.44 -1.18
C GLY A 70 5.75 -0.34 -2.05
N PHE A 71 4.54 0.08 -1.71
CA PHE A 71 3.89 1.24 -2.30
C PHE A 71 4.69 2.52 -2.09
N CYS A 72 5.12 2.80 -0.86
CA CYS A 72 5.95 3.97 -0.56
C CYS A 72 7.26 3.95 -1.37
N MET A 73 7.91 2.78 -1.48
CA MET A 73 9.12 2.62 -2.30
C MET A 73 8.86 2.95 -3.77
N THR A 74 7.73 2.51 -4.33
CA THR A 74 7.34 2.82 -5.72
C THR A 74 7.14 4.32 -5.93
N ARG A 75 6.53 5.01 -4.96
CA ARG A 75 6.32 6.47 -4.99
C ARG A 75 7.59 7.28 -4.81
N ILE A 76 8.49 6.83 -3.93
CA ILE A 76 9.83 7.41 -3.78
C ILE A 76 10.57 7.35 -5.12
N THR A 77 10.61 6.19 -5.77
CA THR A 77 11.25 6.05 -7.09
C THR A 77 10.59 6.93 -8.15
N ALA A 78 9.26 7.02 -8.18
CA ALA A 78 8.55 7.89 -9.11
C ALA A 78 8.92 9.37 -8.93
N LEU A 79 8.98 9.85 -7.68
CA LEU A 79 9.33 11.24 -7.36
C LEU A 79 10.81 11.53 -7.63
N VAL A 80 11.71 10.60 -7.34
CA VAL A 80 13.13 10.71 -7.71
C VAL A 80 13.28 10.82 -9.23
N MET A 81 12.63 9.95 -9.99
CA MET A 81 12.64 10.03 -11.47
C MET A 81 12.04 11.35 -11.97
N ARG A 82 11.00 11.87 -11.31
CA ARG A 82 10.42 13.18 -11.63
C ARG A 82 11.40 14.34 -11.39
N ILE A 83 12.17 14.30 -10.29
CA ILE A 83 13.23 15.28 -10.00
C ILE A 83 14.34 15.18 -11.04
N VAL A 84 14.81 13.97 -11.36
CA VAL A 84 15.83 13.76 -12.39
C VAL A 84 15.35 14.27 -13.75
N TRP A 85 14.11 13.98 -14.13
CA TRP A 85 13.53 14.46 -15.39
C TRP A 85 13.44 16.00 -15.45
N SER A 86 13.24 16.67 -14.32
CA SER A 86 13.25 18.15 -14.26
C SER A 86 14.62 18.76 -14.59
N ASN A 87 15.71 18.03 -14.32
CA ASN A 87 17.08 18.45 -14.62
C ASN A 87 17.53 17.99 -16.02
N TYR A 88 16.97 16.90 -16.53
CA TYR A 88 17.26 16.36 -17.86
C TYR A 88 15.98 16.25 -18.71
N PRO A 89 15.35 17.38 -19.04
CA PRO A 89 13.99 17.38 -19.56
C PRO A 89 13.88 16.88 -21.01
N THR A 90 15.00 16.70 -21.71
CA THR A 90 15.08 16.13 -23.08
C THR A 90 15.22 14.62 -23.09
N ASN A 91 15.53 13.98 -21.96
CA ASN A 91 15.74 12.54 -21.90
C ASN A 91 14.40 11.79 -21.82
N VAL A 92 13.99 11.20 -22.93
CA VAL A 92 12.71 10.49 -23.06
C VAL A 92 12.67 9.22 -22.20
N SER A 93 13.79 8.51 -22.03
CA SER A 93 13.86 7.29 -21.20
C SER A 93 13.50 7.58 -19.74
N ILE A 94 13.92 8.73 -19.20
CA ILE A 94 13.58 9.15 -17.84
C ILE A 94 12.08 9.52 -17.74
N ALA A 95 11.53 10.13 -18.79
CA ALA A 95 10.10 10.43 -18.89
C ALA A 95 9.24 9.15 -18.88
N ILE A 96 9.67 8.12 -19.62
CA ILE A 96 9.04 6.79 -19.64
C ILE A 96 9.11 6.16 -18.26
N ALA A 97 10.29 6.11 -17.64
CA ALA A 97 10.49 5.55 -16.30
C ALA A 97 9.59 6.25 -15.26
N THR A 98 9.55 7.59 -15.28
CA THR A 98 8.67 8.38 -14.40
C THR A 98 7.20 7.98 -14.57
N SER A 99 6.75 7.81 -15.82
CA SER A 99 5.38 7.44 -16.13
C SER A 99 5.05 6.03 -15.66
N VAL A 100 5.96 5.08 -15.83
CA VAL A 100 5.81 3.69 -15.40
C VAL A 100 5.65 3.62 -13.88
N PHE A 101 6.58 4.19 -13.11
CA PHE A 101 6.49 4.16 -11.64
C PHE A 101 5.28 4.93 -11.10
N THR A 102 4.89 6.04 -11.75
CA THR A 102 3.71 6.80 -11.35
C THR A 102 2.41 5.98 -11.53
N ASN A 103 2.33 5.14 -12.57
CA ASN A 103 1.16 4.29 -12.80
C ASN A 103 1.22 2.97 -12.01
N ALA A 104 2.40 2.40 -11.80
CA ALA A 104 2.56 1.13 -11.08
C ALA A 104 2.13 1.23 -9.61
N GLY A 105 2.43 2.35 -8.95
CA GLY A 105 2.15 2.52 -7.52
C GLY A 105 0.66 2.49 -7.16
N VAL A 106 -0.24 2.76 -8.10
CA VAL A 106 -1.62 3.12 -7.74
C VAL A 106 -2.47 1.92 -7.32
N ILE A 107 -2.08 0.72 -7.75
CA ILE A 107 -2.89 -0.49 -7.61
C ILE A 107 -2.86 -1.05 -6.18
N ILE A 108 -1.79 -0.82 -5.43
CA ILE A 108 -1.62 -1.42 -4.11
C ILE A 108 -2.76 -0.99 -3.18
N PHE A 109 -3.09 0.30 -3.13
CA PHE A 109 -4.19 0.77 -2.28
C PHE A 109 -5.57 0.30 -2.75
N PHE A 110 -5.75 0.04 -4.05
CA PHE A 110 -7.00 -0.49 -4.57
C PHE A 110 -7.22 -1.93 -4.08
N VAL A 111 -6.19 -2.76 -4.22
CA VAL A 111 -6.19 -4.15 -3.72
C VAL A 111 -6.39 -4.16 -2.20
N VAL A 112 -5.69 -3.29 -1.46
CA VAL A 112 -5.88 -3.17 -0.01
C VAL A 112 -7.33 -2.83 0.35
N ASN A 113 -7.96 -1.84 -0.28
CA ASN A 113 -9.35 -1.49 0.01
C ASN A 113 -10.32 -2.64 -0.26
N ILE A 114 -10.13 -3.40 -1.35
CA ILE A 114 -10.95 -4.58 -1.64
C ILE A 114 -10.75 -5.66 -0.57
N ILE A 115 -9.51 -5.93 -0.16
CA ILE A 115 -9.22 -6.88 0.91
C ILE A 115 -9.92 -6.45 2.20
N LEU A 116 -9.82 -5.17 2.59
CA LEU A 116 -10.44 -4.67 3.82
C LEU A 116 -11.97 -4.69 3.73
N ALA A 117 -12.55 -4.34 2.58
CA ALA A 117 -13.99 -4.46 2.33
C ALA A 117 -14.49 -5.90 2.42
N GLN A 118 -13.73 -6.85 1.85
CA GLN A 118 -14.03 -8.28 1.96
C GLN A 118 -13.99 -8.77 3.41
N ARG A 119 -13.06 -8.25 4.25
CA ARG A 119 -13.02 -8.56 5.69
C ARG A 119 -14.25 -8.03 6.41
N ILE A 120 -14.67 -6.79 6.12
CA ILE A 120 -15.88 -6.21 6.70
C ILE A 120 -17.12 -7.03 6.30
N LEU A 121 -17.23 -7.43 5.04
CA LEU A 121 -18.33 -8.26 4.54
C LEU A 121 -18.41 -9.60 5.27
N ARG A 122 -17.26 -10.28 5.43
CA ARG A 122 -17.18 -11.56 6.16
C ARG A 122 -17.51 -11.44 7.64
N ALA A 123 -17.25 -10.28 8.25
CA ALA A 123 -17.59 -10.03 9.65
C ALA A 123 -19.09 -9.78 9.85
N HIS A 124 -19.74 -9.03 8.95
CA HIS A 124 -21.18 -8.73 9.06
C HIS A 124 -22.06 -9.88 8.58
N HIS A 125 -21.64 -10.59 7.53
CA HIS A 125 -22.39 -11.73 6.97
C HIS A 125 -21.48 -12.94 6.82
N PRO A 126 -21.13 -13.65 7.92
CA PRO A 126 -20.21 -14.79 7.85
C PRO A 126 -20.69 -15.88 6.89
N GLU A 127 -21.95 -16.26 6.93
CA GLU A 127 -22.48 -17.33 6.05
C GLU A 127 -22.49 -16.96 4.58
N PHE A 128 -22.57 -15.68 4.24
CA PHE A 128 -22.54 -15.21 2.86
C PHE A 128 -21.09 -14.96 2.41
N GLY A 129 -20.32 -14.20 3.20
CA GLY A 129 -18.94 -13.80 2.91
C GLY A 129 -17.93 -14.96 2.77
N TRP A 130 -18.26 -16.13 3.34
CA TRP A 130 -17.44 -17.34 3.26
C TRP A 130 -17.89 -18.35 2.19
N ARG A 131 -19.02 -18.13 1.51
CA ARG A 131 -19.47 -19.07 0.48
C ARG A 131 -18.51 -19.14 -0.69
N LYS A 132 -18.46 -20.29 -1.36
CA LYS A 132 -17.55 -20.53 -2.48
C LYS A 132 -17.87 -19.64 -3.67
N GLU A 133 -19.15 -19.29 -3.85
CA GLU A 133 -19.61 -18.48 -4.97
C GLU A 133 -19.05 -17.05 -4.91
N LEU A 134 -18.80 -16.50 -3.71
CA LEU A 134 -18.15 -15.20 -3.58
C LEU A 134 -16.63 -15.25 -3.78
N LYS A 135 -15.98 -16.42 -3.69
CA LYS A 135 -14.52 -16.49 -3.91
C LYS A 135 -14.15 -16.16 -5.36
N VAL A 136 -14.92 -16.68 -6.32
CA VAL A 136 -14.69 -16.48 -7.77
C VAL A 136 -14.66 -15.00 -8.17
N PRO A 137 -15.67 -14.16 -7.87
CA PRO A 137 -15.66 -12.75 -8.25
C PRO A 137 -14.52 -11.97 -7.59
N PHE A 138 -14.17 -12.25 -6.33
CA PHE A 138 -13.02 -11.61 -5.70
C PHE A 138 -11.69 -12.00 -6.37
N ILE A 139 -11.49 -13.27 -6.70
CA ILE A 139 -10.30 -13.73 -7.44
C ILE A 139 -10.23 -13.04 -8.80
N PHE A 140 -11.36 -12.98 -9.52
CA PHE A 140 -11.45 -12.28 -10.80
C PHE A 140 -11.07 -10.80 -10.65
N ILE A 141 -11.61 -10.08 -9.66
CA ILE A 141 -11.27 -8.67 -9.38
C ILE A 141 -9.77 -8.51 -9.12
N TYR A 142 -9.16 -9.37 -8.30
CA TYR A 142 -7.73 -9.30 -8.01
C TYR A 142 -6.89 -9.54 -9.27
N PHE A 143 -7.21 -10.57 -10.05
CA PHE A 143 -6.55 -10.85 -11.32
C PHE A 143 -6.67 -9.66 -12.28
N SER A 144 -7.86 -9.09 -12.38
CA SER A 144 -8.19 -7.93 -13.20
C SER A 144 -7.29 -6.71 -12.92
N PHE A 145 -6.97 -6.41 -11.65
CA PHE A 145 -6.03 -5.33 -11.32
C PHE A 145 -4.64 -5.56 -11.96
N PHE A 146 -4.09 -6.76 -11.81
CA PHE A 146 -2.77 -7.09 -12.34
C PHE A 146 -2.79 -7.18 -13.87
N ALA A 147 -3.85 -7.72 -14.47
CA ALA A 147 -4.03 -7.76 -15.91
C ALA A 147 -4.09 -6.35 -16.53
N CYS A 148 -4.82 -5.42 -15.92
CA CYS A 148 -4.84 -4.04 -16.36
C CYS A 148 -3.47 -3.36 -16.23
N LEU A 149 -2.69 -3.66 -15.19
CA LEU A 149 -1.31 -3.16 -15.10
C LEU A 149 -0.44 -3.69 -16.23
N ALA A 150 -0.53 -5.00 -16.49
CA ALA A 150 0.22 -5.69 -17.54
C ALA A 150 -0.16 -5.19 -18.95
N LEU A 151 -1.36 -4.66 -19.15
CA LEU A 151 -1.74 -3.97 -20.39
C LEU A 151 -1.24 -2.52 -20.42
N LEU A 152 -1.37 -1.81 -19.30
CA LEU A 152 -1.10 -0.38 -19.23
C LEU A 152 0.40 -0.05 -19.34
N ILE A 153 1.27 -0.80 -18.66
CA ILE A 153 2.72 -0.53 -18.67
C ILE A 153 3.34 -0.73 -20.06
N PRO A 154 3.19 -1.89 -20.75
CA PRO A 154 3.70 -2.04 -22.10
C PRO A 154 3.10 -1.04 -23.07
N SER A 155 1.82 -0.69 -22.92
CA SER A 155 1.20 0.32 -23.77
C SER A 155 1.84 1.70 -23.63
N ILE A 156 2.26 2.10 -22.42
CA ILE A 156 3.02 3.33 -22.20
C ILE A 156 4.39 3.23 -22.88
N VAL A 157 5.14 2.17 -22.58
CA VAL A 157 6.51 1.99 -23.08
C VAL A 157 6.51 1.94 -24.60
N TYR A 158 5.75 1.01 -25.19
CA TYR A 158 5.73 0.77 -26.63
C TYR A 158 5.22 1.97 -27.43
N SER A 159 4.32 2.79 -26.87
CA SER A 159 3.88 4.04 -27.51
C SER A 159 5.00 5.07 -27.71
N SER A 160 6.14 4.90 -27.02
CA SER A 160 7.34 5.73 -27.19
C SER A 160 8.32 5.16 -28.21
N PHE A 161 8.12 3.96 -28.74
CA PHE A 161 9.02 3.30 -29.70
C PHE A 161 8.42 3.17 -31.11
N THR A 162 7.20 3.64 -31.33
CA THR A 162 6.52 3.57 -32.62
C THR A 162 5.98 4.93 -33.05
N LEU A 163 6.04 5.21 -34.35
CA LEU A 163 5.45 6.41 -34.99
C LEU A 163 4.21 6.06 -35.82
N ASP A 164 3.89 4.77 -35.95
CA ASP A 164 2.73 4.30 -36.71
C ASP A 164 1.42 4.73 -36.02
N GLN A 165 0.58 5.46 -36.74
CA GLN A 165 -0.64 6.05 -36.21
C GLN A 165 -1.71 5.00 -35.89
N ASP A 166 -1.76 3.89 -36.63
CA ASP A 166 -2.68 2.79 -36.35
C ASP A 166 -2.32 2.12 -35.01
N THR A 167 -1.05 1.75 -34.85
CA THR A 167 -0.51 1.21 -33.60
C THR A 167 -0.73 2.16 -32.42
N LEU A 168 -0.40 3.45 -32.56
CA LEU A 168 -0.60 4.44 -31.50
C LEU A 168 -2.08 4.62 -31.09
N SER A 169 -3.00 4.45 -32.03
CA SER A 169 -4.44 4.49 -31.78
C SER A 169 -4.89 3.29 -30.97
N LYS A 170 -4.48 2.07 -31.35
CA LYS A 170 -4.74 0.82 -30.60
C LYS A 170 -4.17 0.87 -29.18
N LEU A 171 -2.92 1.33 -29.02
CA LEU A 171 -2.30 1.50 -27.68
C LEU A 171 -3.01 2.56 -26.82
N ARG A 172 -3.66 3.55 -27.45
CA ARG A 172 -4.48 4.51 -26.71
C ARG A 172 -5.76 3.85 -26.20
N GLU A 173 -6.44 3.08 -27.04
CA GLU A 173 -7.65 2.36 -26.64
C GLU A 173 -7.39 1.42 -25.46
N ILE A 174 -6.27 0.67 -25.50
CA ILE A 174 -5.85 -0.19 -24.40
C ILE A 174 -5.65 0.63 -23.10
N ARG A 175 -4.96 1.78 -23.17
CA ARG A 175 -4.73 2.64 -22.00
C ARG A 175 -6.02 3.24 -21.46
N LEU A 176 -6.91 3.69 -22.33
CA LEU A 176 -8.22 4.22 -21.95
C LEU A 176 -9.02 3.14 -21.23
N PHE A 177 -9.17 1.96 -21.86
CA PHE A 177 -9.85 0.82 -21.26
C PHE A 177 -9.27 0.46 -19.89
N ALA A 178 -7.94 0.27 -19.78
CA ALA A 178 -7.31 -0.10 -18.53
C ALA A 178 -7.52 0.96 -17.44
N SER A 179 -7.38 2.26 -17.78
CA SER A 179 -7.57 3.34 -16.82
C SER A 179 -9.02 3.48 -16.34
N THR A 180 -9.99 3.36 -17.24
CA THR A 180 -11.42 3.42 -16.93
C THR A 180 -11.86 2.22 -16.12
N TYR A 181 -11.40 1.02 -16.50
CA TYR A 181 -11.72 -0.19 -15.78
C TYR A 181 -11.11 -0.20 -14.37
N LEU A 182 -9.85 0.25 -14.21
CA LEU A 182 -9.27 0.47 -12.88
C LEU A 182 -10.08 1.48 -12.07
N ALA A 183 -10.54 2.58 -12.68
CA ALA A 183 -11.42 3.54 -12.01
C ALA A 183 -12.71 2.88 -11.53
N VAL A 184 -13.40 2.10 -12.38
CA VAL A 184 -14.59 1.34 -11.97
C VAL A 184 -14.29 0.39 -10.80
N LEU A 185 -13.17 -0.34 -10.85
CA LEU A 185 -12.78 -1.23 -9.76
C LEU A 185 -12.53 -0.50 -8.43
N THR A 186 -12.09 0.77 -8.46
CA THR A 186 -11.93 1.55 -7.22
C THR A 186 -13.25 1.85 -6.52
N PHE A 187 -14.38 1.86 -7.24
CA PHE A 187 -15.69 2.04 -6.63
C PHE A 187 -16.15 0.78 -5.89
N VAL A 188 -15.73 -0.41 -6.30
CA VAL A 188 -16.21 -1.72 -5.79
C VAL A 188 -16.16 -1.90 -4.25
N PRO A 189 -15.15 -1.40 -3.49
CA PRO A 189 -15.18 -1.47 -2.03
C PRO A 189 -16.39 -0.76 -1.41
N ILE A 190 -16.88 0.33 -2.02
CA ILE A 190 -17.98 1.15 -1.50
C ILE A 190 -19.30 0.38 -1.46
N PRO A 191 -19.86 -0.18 -2.56
CA PRO A 191 -21.09 -0.95 -2.52
C PRO A 191 -20.94 -2.23 -1.68
N ILE A 192 -19.75 -2.84 -1.62
CA ILE A 192 -19.52 -3.99 -0.73
C ILE A 192 -19.72 -3.58 0.74
N VAL A 193 -19.08 -2.50 1.17
CA VAL A 193 -19.17 -2.04 2.57
C VAL A 193 -20.56 -1.48 2.88
N LEU A 194 -21.17 -0.71 1.97
CA LEU A 194 -22.53 -0.21 2.15
C LEU A 194 -23.55 -1.36 2.21
N GLY A 195 -23.44 -2.34 1.30
CA GLY A 195 -24.28 -3.54 1.32
C GLY A 195 -24.12 -4.30 2.63
N ALA A 196 -22.89 -4.46 3.14
CA ALA A 196 -22.64 -5.14 4.42
C ALA A 196 -23.25 -4.44 5.65
N ILE A 197 -23.57 -3.14 5.56
CA ILE A 197 -24.14 -2.36 6.66
C ILE A 197 -25.66 -2.20 6.52
N LEU A 198 -26.14 -2.03 5.29
CA LEU A 198 -27.55 -1.79 5.00
C LEU A 198 -28.38 -3.08 5.02
N ILE A 199 -27.78 -4.23 4.71
CA ILE A 199 -28.48 -5.51 4.76
C ILE A 199 -28.61 -5.94 6.23
N PRO A 200 -29.84 -6.15 6.74
CA PRO A 200 -30.03 -6.58 8.12
C PRO A 200 -29.37 -7.94 8.37
N HIS A 201 -28.82 -8.10 9.56
CA HIS A 201 -28.15 -9.33 9.98
C HIS A 201 -28.85 -9.93 11.20
N ASN A 202 -29.07 -11.24 11.18
CA ASN A 202 -29.74 -11.96 12.27
C ASN A 202 -28.75 -12.59 13.27
N LYS A 203 -27.44 -12.56 12.97
CA LYS A 203 -26.37 -13.14 13.79
C LYS A 203 -25.44 -12.05 14.32
N PRO A 204 -24.80 -12.22 15.49
CA PRO A 204 -23.84 -11.25 16.01
C PRO A 204 -22.67 -11.06 15.04
N ILE A 205 -22.13 -9.85 15.00
CA ILE A 205 -20.98 -9.48 14.15
C ILE A 205 -19.75 -10.25 14.62
N ASP A 206 -19.06 -10.90 13.68
CA ASP A 206 -17.80 -11.62 13.93
C ASP A 206 -16.66 -10.59 13.99
N ASP A 207 -16.50 -9.95 15.16
CA ASP A 207 -15.54 -8.87 15.36
C ASP A 207 -14.09 -9.35 15.21
N PHE A 208 -13.21 -8.48 14.73
CA PHE A 208 -11.81 -8.81 14.47
C PHE A 208 -10.87 -7.64 14.67
N GLY A 209 -9.60 -7.94 14.91
CA GLY A 209 -8.59 -6.95 15.23
C GLY A 209 -8.59 -6.56 16.71
N LYS A 210 -7.43 -6.10 17.19
CA LYS A 210 -7.18 -5.85 18.62
C LYS A 210 -7.70 -4.50 19.11
N LYS A 211 -7.99 -3.57 18.20
CA LYS A 211 -8.34 -2.19 18.54
C LYS A 211 -9.49 -1.65 17.72
N GLY A 212 -10.38 -0.95 18.43
CA GLY A 212 -11.37 -0.06 17.84
C GLY A 212 -12.68 -0.74 17.42
N SER A 213 -13.72 0.06 17.21
CA SER A 213 -15.06 -0.44 16.88
C SER A 213 -15.25 -0.72 15.40
N MET A 214 -16.21 -1.58 15.03
CA MET A 214 -16.53 -1.89 13.64
C MET A 214 -16.88 -0.63 12.81
N ARG A 215 -17.55 0.34 13.44
CA ARG A 215 -17.93 1.62 12.79
C ARG A 215 -16.72 2.39 12.26
N THR A 216 -15.63 2.47 13.00
CA THR A 216 -14.44 3.17 12.51
C THR A 216 -13.71 2.36 11.43
N ARG A 217 -13.82 1.01 11.41
CA ARG A 217 -13.26 0.18 10.32
C ARG A 217 -13.97 0.52 9.01
N VAL A 218 -15.30 0.52 9.07
CA VAL A 218 -16.18 0.95 7.98
C VAL A 218 -15.83 2.37 7.53
N ALA A 219 -15.81 3.33 8.45
CA ALA A 219 -15.54 4.73 8.12
C ALA A 219 -14.18 4.91 7.46
N LEU A 220 -13.15 4.20 7.96
CA LEU A 220 -11.82 4.23 7.37
C LEU A 220 -11.82 3.72 5.93
N VAL A 221 -12.42 2.54 5.68
CA VAL A 221 -12.45 1.96 4.33
C VAL A 221 -13.27 2.80 3.37
N LEU A 222 -14.43 3.31 3.77
CA LEU A 222 -15.25 4.20 2.93
C LEU A 222 -14.51 5.51 2.62
N PHE A 223 -13.88 6.13 3.63
CA PHE A 223 -13.11 7.36 3.44
C PHE A 223 -11.97 7.15 2.44
N THR A 224 -11.17 6.09 2.62
CA THR A 224 -10.05 5.81 1.71
C THR A 224 -10.51 5.39 0.32
N ALA A 225 -11.58 4.59 0.22
CA ALA A 225 -12.14 4.19 -1.07
C ALA A 225 -12.63 5.39 -1.88
N THR A 226 -13.35 6.33 -1.25
CA THR A 226 -13.81 7.57 -1.91
C THR A 226 -12.66 8.42 -2.42
N LEU A 227 -11.61 8.61 -1.62
CA LEU A 227 -10.41 9.34 -2.04
C LEU A 227 -9.72 8.69 -3.24
N LEU A 228 -9.59 7.36 -3.22
CA LEU A 228 -9.00 6.59 -4.32
C LEU A 228 -9.86 6.63 -5.58
N CYS A 229 -11.19 6.62 -5.45
CA CYS A 229 -12.13 6.81 -6.57
C CYS A 229 -11.89 8.17 -7.24
N ILE A 230 -11.79 9.25 -6.47
CA ILE A 230 -11.53 10.58 -7.01
C ILE A 230 -10.24 10.59 -7.83
N GLY A 231 -9.13 10.05 -7.28
CA GLY A 231 -7.85 9.99 -7.99
C GLY A 231 -7.86 9.08 -9.23
N ALA A 232 -8.60 7.98 -9.21
CA ALA A 232 -8.72 7.06 -10.35
C ALA A 232 -9.61 7.62 -11.47
N THR A 233 -10.78 8.15 -11.12
CA THR A 233 -11.69 8.79 -12.06
C THR A 233 -11.01 9.99 -12.72
N TYR A 234 -10.30 10.82 -11.95
CA TYR A 234 -9.53 11.93 -12.51
C TYR A 234 -8.56 11.46 -13.61
N ARG A 235 -7.75 10.43 -13.34
CA ARG A 235 -6.80 9.89 -14.32
C ARG A 235 -7.48 9.29 -15.55
N ALA A 236 -8.59 8.59 -15.36
CA ALA A 236 -9.39 8.07 -16.48
C ALA A 236 -9.92 9.21 -17.35
N CYS A 237 -10.57 10.22 -16.75
CA CYS A 237 -11.13 11.39 -17.46
C CYS A 237 -10.05 12.18 -18.23
N VAL A 238 -8.89 12.41 -17.64
CA VAL A 238 -7.77 13.07 -18.32
C VAL A 238 -7.30 12.25 -19.52
N GLY A 239 -7.29 10.92 -19.43
CA GLY A 239 -6.95 10.03 -20.54
C GLY A 239 -7.82 10.23 -21.78
N TYR A 240 -9.13 10.45 -21.62
CA TYR A 240 -10.05 10.68 -22.74
C TYR A 240 -9.79 12.01 -23.44
N THR A 241 -9.32 13.02 -22.71
CA THR A 241 -9.16 14.38 -23.21
C THR A 241 -7.76 14.61 -23.78
N ARG A 242 -7.57 14.33 -25.07
CA ARG A 242 -6.31 14.66 -25.77
C ARG A 242 -6.21 16.17 -26.01
N ARG A 243 -5.12 16.77 -25.54
CA ARG A 243 -4.76 18.17 -25.82
C ARG A 243 -3.36 18.23 -26.42
N PRO A 244 -3.09 19.13 -27.37
CA PRO A 244 -1.74 19.36 -27.87
C PRO A 244 -0.86 19.99 -26.78
N LEU A 245 0.47 19.83 -26.88
CA LEU A 245 1.42 20.45 -25.95
C LEU A 245 1.29 21.98 -25.87
N THR A 246 0.88 22.61 -26.96
CA THR A 246 0.73 24.06 -27.07
C THR A 246 -0.51 24.61 -26.35
N ASN A 247 -1.50 23.76 -26.05
CA ASN A 247 -2.74 24.17 -25.37
C ASN A 247 -3.17 23.11 -24.33
N PRO A 248 -2.42 22.94 -23.24
CA PRO A 248 -2.78 22.02 -22.17
C PRO A 248 -3.99 22.54 -21.39
N GLY A 249 -4.92 21.65 -21.02
CA GLY A 249 -6.01 22.00 -20.10
C GLY A 249 -5.51 22.16 -18.65
N TRP A 250 -6.33 22.76 -17.79
CA TRP A 250 -6.03 22.89 -16.35
C TRP A 250 -5.75 21.54 -15.69
N PHE A 251 -6.41 20.48 -16.15
CA PHE A 251 -6.22 19.11 -15.68
C PHE A 251 -4.91 18.46 -16.16
N ASN A 252 -4.16 19.09 -17.08
CA ASN A 252 -2.80 18.66 -17.42
C ASN A 252 -1.74 19.37 -16.57
N HIS A 253 -2.15 20.34 -15.75
CA HIS A 253 -1.23 21.18 -14.98
C HIS A 253 -0.48 20.39 -13.90
N LYS A 254 0.74 20.84 -13.58
CA LYS A 254 1.63 20.22 -12.59
C LYS A 254 0.97 20.10 -11.21
N ALA A 255 0.27 21.14 -10.79
CA ALA A 255 -0.47 21.13 -9.52
C ALA A 255 -1.49 19.98 -9.47
N ALA A 256 -2.28 19.81 -10.52
CA ALA A 256 -3.28 18.75 -10.59
C ALA A 256 -2.61 17.36 -10.60
N PHE A 257 -1.49 17.20 -11.31
CA PHE A 257 -0.69 15.97 -11.25
C PHE A 257 -0.28 15.61 -9.81
N TYR A 258 0.32 16.54 -9.07
CA TYR A 258 0.77 16.28 -7.69
C TYR A 258 -0.41 16.02 -6.74
N CYS A 259 -1.50 16.78 -6.85
CA CYS A 259 -2.68 16.59 -6.01
C CYS A 259 -3.32 15.20 -6.22
N PHE A 260 -3.63 14.84 -7.47
CA PHE A 260 -4.40 13.63 -7.75
C PHE A 260 -3.58 12.34 -7.80
N ASN A 261 -2.26 12.41 -8.05
CA ASN A 261 -1.39 11.21 -8.10
C ASN A 261 -0.61 10.95 -6.81
N PHE A 262 -0.38 11.98 -5.98
CA PHE A 262 0.46 11.84 -4.79
C PHE A 262 -0.24 12.31 -3.51
N ALA A 263 -0.79 13.53 -3.49
CA ALA A 263 -1.37 14.06 -2.25
C ALA A 263 -2.55 13.23 -1.73
N ILE A 264 -3.48 12.83 -2.61
CA ILE A 264 -4.58 11.91 -2.25
C ILE A 264 -4.04 10.62 -1.63
N GLU A 265 -2.98 10.06 -2.20
CA GLU A 265 -2.43 8.80 -1.73
C GLU A 265 -1.62 8.94 -0.44
N ILE A 266 -1.00 10.10 -0.21
CA ILE A 266 -0.42 10.45 1.09
C ILE A 266 -1.52 10.51 2.15
N ILE A 267 -2.66 11.15 1.86
CA ILE A 267 -3.79 11.19 2.80
C ILE A 267 -4.25 9.77 3.13
N VAL A 268 -4.40 8.90 2.13
CA VAL A 268 -4.78 7.49 2.32
C VAL A 268 -3.71 6.72 3.12
N LEU A 269 -2.43 6.91 2.77
CA LEU A 269 -1.28 6.31 3.46
C LEU A 269 -1.32 6.64 4.95
N TYR A 270 -1.37 7.92 5.29
CA TYR A 270 -1.37 8.35 6.70
C TYR A 270 -2.69 8.02 7.41
N ALA A 271 -3.83 8.01 6.72
CA ALA A 271 -5.09 7.53 7.30
C ALA A 271 -4.96 6.07 7.75
N TYR A 272 -4.34 5.20 6.94
CA TYR A 272 -4.07 3.81 7.34
C TYR A 272 -3.01 3.69 8.44
N THR A 273 -1.86 4.34 8.25
CA THR A 273 -0.73 4.21 9.17
C THR A 273 -1.05 4.78 10.55
N LEU A 274 -1.68 5.96 10.64
CA LEU A 274 -2.02 6.60 11.92
C LEU A 274 -3.21 5.94 12.61
N SER A 275 -4.19 5.40 11.87
CA SER A 275 -5.29 4.64 12.47
C SER A 275 -4.87 3.27 12.99
N ARG A 276 -3.57 2.92 12.91
CA ARG A 276 -3.02 1.61 13.27
C ARG A 276 -3.84 0.49 12.66
N PHE A 277 -4.09 0.60 11.36
CA PHE A 277 -4.94 -0.34 10.64
C PHE A 277 -4.42 -1.78 10.73
N ASP A 278 -3.11 -1.93 10.96
CA ASP A 278 -2.43 -3.19 11.24
C ASP A 278 -3.02 -3.93 12.46
N LEU A 279 -3.36 -3.20 13.52
CA LEU A 279 -4.02 -3.76 14.70
C LEU A 279 -5.54 -3.87 14.51
N ARG A 280 -6.13 -2.91 13.80
CA ARG A 280 -7.57 -2.77 13.64
C ARG A 280 -8.18 -3.80 12.68
N PHE A 281 -7.42 -4.25 11.68
CA PHE A 281 -7.86 -5.22 10.68
C PHE A 281 -7.17 -6.57 10.79
N HIS A 282 -6.40 -6.82 11.85
CA HIS A 282 -5.76 -8.11 12.06
C HIS A 282 -6.79 -9.26 12.12
N ILE A 283 -6.51 -10.35 11.41
CA ILE A 283 -7.33 -11.57 11.43
C ILE A 283 -6.44 -12.71 11.93
N PRO A 284 -6.91 -13.57 12.86
CA PRO A 284 -6.15 -14.73 13.32
C PRO A 284 -5.73 -15.67 12.18
N ASN A 285 -4.56 -16.29 12.33
CA ASN A 285 -4.03 -17.25 11.35
C ASN A 285 -5.01 -18.43 11.16
N GLY A 286 -5.08 -18.96 9.94
CA GLY A 286 -5.95 -20.10 9.62
C GLY A 286 -7.46 -19.80 9.57
N SER A 287 -7.87 -18.52 9.59
CA SER A 287 -9.28 -18.16 9.43
C SER A 287 -9.79 -18.50 8.03
N SER A 288 -10.65 -19.52 7.94
CA SER A 288 -11.15 -20.10 6.68
C SER A 288 -12.66 -20.34 6.65
N ALA A 289 -13.35 -20.14 7.78
CA ALA A 289 -14.78 -20.41 7.93
C ALA A 289 -15.48 -19.34 8.80
N PRO A 290 -16.82 -19.28 8.77
CA PRO A 290 -17.62 -18.40 9.64
C PRO A 290 -17.26 -18.55 11.12
N GLY A 291 -17.13 -17.42 11.85
CA GLY A 291 -16.78 -17.42 13.27
C GLY A 291 -15.29 -17.44 13.58
N HIS A 292 -14.42 -17.71 12.58
CA HIS A 292 -12.97 -17.77 12.81
C HIS A 292 -12.34 -16.39 13.08
N TYR A 293 -13.03 -15.29 12.78
CA TYR A 293 -12.45 -13.95 13.01
C TYR A 293 -12.37 -13.61 14.50
N SER A 294 -13.40 -13.96 15.27
CA SER A 294 -13.43 -13.81 16.73
C SER A 294 -12.79 -14.99 17.48
N GLN A 295 -13.03 -16.23 17.03
CA GLN A 295 -12.61 -17.45 17.75
C GLN A 295 -11.24 -17.99 17.36
N GLY A 296 -10.68 -17.51 16.25
CA GLY A 296 -9.47 -18.06 15.64
C GLY A 296 -9.71 -19.34 14.84
N GLY A 297 -8.98 -19.50 13.74
CA GLY A 297 -8.98 -20.75 12.98
C GLY A 297 -8.10 -21.84 13.63
N PRO A 298 -8.09 -23.07 13.08
CA PRO A 298 -7.33 -24.20 13.64
C PRO A 298 -5.86 -23.85 13.91
N ALA A 299 -5.17 -23.32 12.89
CA ALA A 299 -3.77 -22.88 13.02
C ALA A 299 -3.57 -21.72 14.00
N GLY A 300 -4.59 -20.87 14.20
CA GLY A 300 -4.54 -19.78 15.17
C GLY A 300 -4.65 -20.26 16.61
N LYS A 301 -5.39 -21.36 16.85
CA LYS A 301 -5.43 -22.01 18.17
C LYS A 301 -4.09 -22.63 18.51
N ASP A 302 -3.45 -23.30 17.55
CA ASP A 302 -2.12 -23.88 17.73
C ASP A 302 -1.05 -22.83 18.06
N ASP A 303 -1.08 -21.66 17.40
CA ASP A 303 -0.20 -20.54 17.69
C ASP A 303 -0.42 -19.98 19.11
N VAL A 304 -1.68 -19.85 19.55
CA VAL A 304 -2.01 -19.39 20.92
C VAL A 304 -1.53 -20.38 21.98
N THR A 305 -1.70 -21.69 21.75
CA THR A 305 -1.21 -22.72 22.67
C THR A 305 0.32 -22.64 22.80
N LYS A 306 1.04 -22.52 21.68
CA LYS A 306 2.51 -22.37 21.69
C LYS A 306 2.96 -21.09 22.39
N GLU A 307 2.29 -19.96 22.15
CA GLU A 307 2.61 -18.70 22.85
C GLU A 307 2.38 -18.84 24.36
N ALA A 308 1.30 -19.50 24.79
CA ALA A 308 1.03 -19.75 26.20
C ALA A 308 2.08 -20.68 26.85
N GLU A 309 2.48 -21.75 26.17
CA GLU A 309 3.54 -22.66 26.62
C GLU A 309 4.89 -21.94 26.73
N THR A 310 5.24 -21.11 25.75
CA THR A 310 6.50 -20.34 25.76
C THR A 310 6.52 -19.32 26.89
N ALA A 311 5.40 -18.63 27.13
CA ALA A 311 5.27 -17.65 28.21
C ALA A 311 5.28 -18.31 29.61
N ASP A 312 4.72 -19.51 29.77
CA ASP A 312 4.83 -20.27 31.02
C ASP A 312 6.28 -20.70 31.29
N MET A 313 7.00 -21.12 30.24
CA MET A 313 8.42 -21.49 30.33
C MET A 313 9.30 -20.31 30.73
N GLU A 314 9.08 -19.12 30.15
CA GLU A 314 9.78 -17.89 30.53
C GLU A 314 9.49 -17.48 31.99
N ARG A 315 8.24 -17.60 32.45
CA ARG A 315 7.88 -17.32 33.86
C ARG A 315 8.52 -18.29 34.84
N ARG A 316 8.58 -19.58 34.50
CA ARG A 316 9.27 -20.57 35.33
C ARG A 316 10.75 -20.26 35.42
N GLY A 317 11.40 -19.98 34.29
CA GLY A 317 12.81 -19.59 34.24
C GLY A 317 13.10 -18.30 35.03
N SER A 318 12.24 -17.28 34.97
CA SER A 318 12.42 -16.07 35.77
C SER A 318 12.27 -16.33 37.27
N THR A 319 11.35 -17.22 37.65
CA THR A 319 11.11 -17.60 39.05
C THR A 319 12.28 -18.42 39.61
N GLU A 320 12.86 -19.31 38.80
CA GLU A 320 14.06 -20.07 39.16
C GLU A 320 15.27 -19.16 39.33
N ALA A 321 15.51 -18.24 38.39
CA ALA A 321 16.60 -17.27 38.49
C ALA A 321 16.44 -16.31 39.70
N GLU A 322 15.20 -15.99 40.09
CA GLU A 322 14.92 -15.21 41.30
C GLU A 322 15.17 -16.02 42.59
N ARG A 323 14.85 -17.31 42.59
CA ARG A 323 15.19 -18.22 43.70
C ARG A 323 16.70 -18.37 43.86
N GLU A 324 17.44 -18.59 42.78
CA GLU A 324 18.90 -18.73 42.80
C GLU A 324 19.57 -17.49 43.40
N ARG A 325 19.17 -16.28 42.97
CA ARG A 325 19.65 -15.02 43.56
C ARG A 325 19.35 -14.90 45.05
N ASN A 326 18.17 -15.35 45.48
CA ASN A 326 17.79 -15.29 46.89
C ASN A 326 18.59 -16.29 47.74
N TRP A 327 18.89 -17.48 47.19
CA TRP A 327 19.78 -18.47 47.81
C TRP A 327 21.23 -17.97 47.89
N GLU A 328 21.77 -17.34 46.84
CA GLU A 328 23.09 -16.71 46.85
C GLU A 328 23.18 -15.62 47.91
N THR A 329 22.14 -14.78 48.03
CA THR A 329 22.07 -13.72 49.05
C THR A 329 22.00 -14.29 50.47
N GLN A 330 21.32 -15.42 50.67
CA GLN A 330 21.30 -16.11 51.97
C GLN A 330 22.66 -16.71 52.31
N LEU A 331 23.32 -17.36 51.35
CA LEU A 331 24.68 -17.90 51.53
C LEU A 331 25.68 -16.80 51.90
N ASP A 332 25.62 -15.64 51.24
CA ASP A 332 26.50 -14.51 51.55
C ASP A 332 26.25 -13.92 52.96
N ASN A 333 25.03 -14.03 53.49
CA ASN A 333 24.71 -13.62 54.87
C ASN A 333 25.11 -14.65 55.93
N GLU A 334 25.17 -15.94 55.58
CA GLU A 334 25.57 -17.02 56.49
C GLU A 334 27.08 -17.25 56.53
N LEU A 335 27.82 -16.85 55.49
CA LEU A 335 29.28 -16.94 55.46
C LEU A 335 29.91 -15.80 56.30
N PRO A 336 30.86 -16.12 57.20
CA PRO A 336 31.55 -15.08 57.97
C PRO A 336 32.33 -14.17 57.01
N PRO A 337 32.43 -12.85 57.30
CA PRO A 337 33.06 -11.89 56.40
C PRO A 337 34.48 -12.34 56.07
N ARG A 338 34.79 -12.42 54.76
CA ARG A 338 36.13 -12.77 54.27
C ARG A 338 37.14 -11.73 54.74
N GLY A 339 37.82 -12.05 55.82
CA GLY A 339 39.18 -11.65 56.16
C GLY A 339 39.37 -10.21 56.62
N TYR A 340 39.63 -10.06 57.93
CA TYR A 340 40.65 -9.12 58.40
C TYR A 340 41.70 -9.88 59.23
N GLU A 341 42.94 -9.76 58.76
CA GLU A 341 44.23 -9.84 59.48
C GLU A 341 44.62 -11.11 60.24
N MET A 342 45.48 -11.92 59.60
CA MET A 342 46.54 -12.63 60.32
C MET A 342 47.66 -11.62 60.61
N ALA A 343 47.72 -11.15 61.87
CA ALA A 343 48.85 -10.42 62.40
C ALA A 343 50.06 -11.35 62.53
N GLU A 344 51.06 -11.22 61.64
CA GLU A 344 52.39 -11.77 61.87
C GLU A 344 53.14 -10.89 62.88
N THR A 345 53.40 -11.45 64.06
CA THR A 345 54.34 -10.93 65.05
C THR A 345 55.50 -11.91 65.20
N ARG A 346 56.63 -11.62 64.54
CA ARG A 346 58.02 -11.59 65.04
C ARG A 346 59.04 -11.81 63.94
#